data_AF-A0AAV3GGQ1-F1
#
_entry.id   AF-A0AAV3GGQ1-F1
#
_cell.length_a   1.000
_cell.length_b   1.000
_cell.length_c   1.000
_cell.angle_alpha   90.00
_cell.angle_beta   90.00
_cell.angle_gamma   90.00
#
_symmetry.space_group_name_H-M   'P 1'
#
loop_
_entity.id
_entity.type
_entity.pdbx_description
1 polymer ?
#
loop_
_entity_poly.entity_id
_entity_poly.type
_entity_poly.pdbx_seq_one_letter_code
_entity_poly.pdbx_strand_id
1 'polypeptide(L)' 'GEIKMKKKILIGALVALFFMPLNVFAAKGDQGVDWAIYQGEQGRFGYAHDKFAIAQIGGYNASGIYEQ' A
#
# COMPACT_ATOMS: atom_id res chain seq x y z
N GLY A 1 49.45 11.03 4.60
CA GLY A 1 48.57 12.04 5.23
C GLY A 1 47.21 12.11 4.57
N GLU A 2 47.16 12.41 3.27
CA GLU A 2 45.91 12.79 2.58
C GLU A 2 44.97 11.64 2.20
N ILE A 3 45.48 10.53 1.64
CA ILE A 3 44.63 9.40 1.19
C ILE A 3 43.82 8.82 2.37
N LYS A 4 44.45 8.77 3.55
CA LYS A 4 43.81 8.32 4.81
C LYS A 4 42.70 9.28 5.25
N MET A 5 42.86 10.59 5.03
CA MET A 5 41.86 11.61 5.34
C MET A 5 40.67 11.54 4.37
N LYS A 6 40.93 11.43 3.06
CA LYS A 6 39.89 11.30 2.03
C LYS A 6 39.02 10.06 2.25
N LYS A 7 39.62 8.93 2.65
CA LYS A 7 38.89 7.70 2.98
C LYS A 7 37.97 7.85 4.20
N LYS A 8 38.41 8.58 5.23
CA LYS A 8 37.57 8.89 6.41
C LYS A 8 36.39 9.79 6.06
N ILE A 9 36.61 10.80 5.21
CA ILE A 9 35.55 11.70 4.74
C ILE A 9 34.52 10.91 3.92
N LEU A 10 34.97 10.03 3.01
CA LEU A 10 34.08 9.20 2.20
C LEU A 10 33.24 8.25 3.07
N ILE A 11 33.86 7.59 4.04
CA ILE A 11 33.15 6.72 5.00
C ILE A 11 32.14 7.54 5.81
N GLY A 12 32.54 8.72 6.30
CA GLY A 12 31.64 9.62 7.03
C GLY A 12 30.43 10.06 6.20
N ALA A 13 30.64 10.38 4.92
CA ALA A 13 29.56 10.77 4.01
C ALA A 13 28.59 9.60 3.74
N LEU A 14 29.09 8.37 3.57
CA LEU A 14 28.25 7.19 3.37
C LEU A 14 27.42 6.87 4.62
N VAL A 15 28.02 6.99 5.80
CA VAL A 15 27.31 6.83 7.07
C VAL A 15 26.24 7.91 7.22
N ALA A 16 26.55 9.17 6.90
CA ALA A 16 25.57 10.25 6.94
C ALA A 16 24.40 10.03 5.96
N LEU A 17 24.68 9.52 4.76
CA LEU A 17 23.65 9.20 3.78
C LEU A 17 22.75 8.04 4.24
N PHE A 18 23.30 7.04 4.92
CA PHE A 18 22.52 5.93 5.48
C PHE A 18 21.52 6.37 6.55
N PHE A 19 21.85 7.40 7.33
CA PHE A 19 20.95 7.99 8.33
C PHE A 19 20.06 9.11 7.77
N MET A 20 20.14 9.41 6.48
CA MET A 20 19.29 10.43 5.88
C MET A 20 17.84 9.92 5.85
N PRO A 21 16.87 10.64 6.45
CA PRO A 21 15.49 10.22 6.41
C PRO A 21 14.99 10.26 4.96
N LEU A 22 14.54 9.12 4.46
CA LEU A 22 13.85 9.03 3.17
C LEU A 22 12.35 9.20 3.42
N ASN A 23 11.72 10.11 2.68
CA ASN A 23 10.27 10.23 2.70
C ASN A 23 9.67 9.03 1.98
N VAL A 24 8.82 8.26 2.66
CA VAL A 24 8.00 7.20 2.07
C VAL A 24 6.55 7.60 2.20
N PHE A 25 5.86 7.72 1.07
CA PHE A 25 4.43 8.03 1.03
C PHE A 25 3.64 6.74 0.97
N ALA A 26 3.11 6.32 2.12
CA ALA A 26 2.12 5.26 2.17
C ALA A 26 0.72 5.84 1.91
N ALA A 27 -0.15 5.06 1.28
CA ALA A 27 -1.61 5.28 1.19
C ALA A 27 -2.28 5.14 2.57
N LYS A 28 -1.69 5.73 3.61
CA LYS A 28 -2.10 5.57 4.99
C LYS A 28 -3.41 6.30 5.18
N GLY A 29 -4.47 5.55 5.51
CA GLY A 29 -5.81 6.09 5.67
C GLY A 29 -6.62 6.12 4.38
N ASP A 30 -6.09 5.60 3.26
CA ASP A 30 -6.94 5.28 2.12
C ASP A 30 -7.92 4.20 2.57
N GLN A 31 -9.19 4.51 2.42
CA GLN A 31 -10.30 3.64 2.75
C GLN A 31 -10.91 3.11 1.47
N GLY A 32 -11.38 1.87 1.50
CA GLY A 32 -12.15 1.30 0.42
C GLY A 32 -13.28 0.44 0.96
N VAL A 33 -14.07 -0.08 0.03
CA VAL A 33 -15.23 -0.93 0.33
C VAL A 33 -15.03 -2.34 -0.17
N ASP A 34 -15.68 -3.30 0.49
CA ASP A 34 -15.77 -4.68 0.04
C ASP A 34 -17.10 -4.88 -0.68
N TRP A 35 -17.05 -5.29 -1.95
CA TRP A 35 -18.22 -5.61 -2.76
C TRP A 35 -18.44 -7.11 -2.81
N ALA A 36 -19.69 -7.51 -2.60
CA ALA A 36 -20.17 -8.86 -2.77
C ALA A 36 -21.48 -8.86 -3.57
N ILE A 37 -21.97 -10.05 -3.91
CA ILE A 37 -23.25 -10.25 -4.61
C ILE A 37 -24.44 -9.57 -3.90
N TYR A 38 -24.35 -9.36 -2.58
CA TYR A 38 -25.41 -8.76 -1.77
C TYR A 38 -25.61 -7.26 -2.00
N GLN A 39 -24.67 -6.59 -2.67
CA GLN A 39 -24.74 -5.17 -3.02
C GLN A 39 -25.45 -4.90 -4.37
N GLY A 40 -25.81 -5.98 -5.09
CA GLY A 40 -26.46 -5.94 -6.42
C GLY A 40 -25.46 -5.96 -7.58
N GLU A 41 -25.95 -5.82 -8.82
CA GLU A 41 -25.14 -5.90 -10.05
C GLU A 41 -24.06 -4.80 -10.18
N GLN A 42 -24.18 -3.73 -9.41
CA GLN A 42 -23.25 -2.61 -9.46
C GLN A 42 -22.66 -2.36 -8.07
N GLY A 43 -21.33 -2.27 -8.02
CA GLY A 43 -20.60 -1.90 -6.82
C GLY A 43 -21.02 -0.55 -6.26
N ARG A 44 -20.99 -0.41 -4.94
CA ARG A 44 -21.41 0.82 -4.24
C ARG A 44 -20.30 1.31 -3.30
N PHE A 45 -19.94 2.57 -3.41
CA PHE A 45 -19.12 3.23 -2.39
C PHE A 45 -19.96 3.53 -1.15
N GLY A 46 -19.36 3.37 0.02
CA GLY A 46 -19.99 3.63 1.31
C GLY A 46 -19.87 5.11 1.70
N TYR A 47 -18.75 5.73 1.33
CA TYR A 47 -18.46 7.14 1.56
C TYR A 47 -17.90 7.81 0.32
N ALA A 48 -18.13 9.13 0.22
CA ALA A 48 -17.61 9.93 -0.89
C ALA A 48 -16.06 9.97 -0.95
N HIS A 49 -15.38 9.57 0.13
CA HIS A 49 -13.92 9.57 0.21
C HIS A 49 -13.28 8.19 0.05
N ASP A 50 -14.07 7.15 -0.24
CA ASP A 50 -13.52 5.84 -0.57
C ASP A 50 -12.64 5.93 -1.83
N LYS A 51 -11.49 5.24 -1.82
CA LYS A 51 -10.43 5.32 -2.83
C LYS A 51 -10.29 4.04 -3.66
N PHE A 52 -10.72 2.91 -3.12
CA PHE A 52 -10.65 1.62 -3.80
C PHE A 52 -11.85 0.74 -3.44
N ALA A 53 -12.04 -0.32 -4.19
CA ALA A 53 -12.99 -1.38 -3.87
C ALA A 53 -12.33 -2.75 -4.08
N ILE A 54 -12.63 -3.69 -3.19
CA ILE A 54 -12.27 -5.10 -3.34
C ILE A 54 -13.54 -5.82 -3.79
N ALA A 55 -13.57 -6.29 -5.03
CA ALA A 55 -14.71 -7.02 -5.56
C ALA A 55 -14.51 -8.52 -5.36
N GLN A 56 -15.49 -9.16 -4.72
CA GLN A 56 -15.63 -10.60 -4.80
C GLN A 56 -15.86 -10.99 -6.27
N ILE A 57 -15.44 -12.18 -6.69
CA ILE A 57 -15.63 -12.66 -8.08
C ILE A 57 -16.33 -14.02 -8.13
N GLY A 58 -16.50 -14.63 -6.96
CA GLY A 58 -17.18 -15.89 -6.72
C GLY A 58 -17.05 -16.26 -5.26
N GLY A 59 -17.68 -17.34 -4.82
CA GLY A 59 -17.61 -17.79 -3.45
C GLY A 59 -18.44 -19.03 -3.18
N TYR A 60 -18.45 -19.46 -1.92
CA TYR A 60 -19.29 -20.55 -1.45
C TYR A 60 -20.22 -20.03 -0.35
N ASN A 61 -21.52 -20.33 -0.47
CA ASN A 61 -22.50 -20.08 0.59
C ASN A 61 -23.27 -21.37 0.90
N ALA A 62 -24.28 -21.29 1.76
CA ALA A 62 -25.10 -22.45 2.16
C ALA A 62 -25.78 -23.18 0.98
N SER A 63 -25.89 -22.54 -0.18
CA SER A 63 -26.50 -23.08 -1.40
C SER A 63 -25.49 -23.60 -2.43
N GLY A 64 -24.18 -23.46 -2.19
CA GLY A 64 -23.13 -23.95 -3.08
C GLY A 64 -22.14 -22.88 -3.54
N ILE A 65 -21.37 -23.22 -4.57
CA ILE A 65 -20.44 -22.30 -5.23
C ILE A 65 -21.26 -21.37 -6.15
N TYR A 66 -20.95 -20.09 -6.14
CA TYR A 66 -21.50 -19.09 -7.04
C TYR A 66 -20.39 -18.22 -7.64
N GLU A 67 -20.65 -17.72 -8.83
CA GLU A 67 -19.86 -16.70 -9.51
C GLU A 67 -20.48 -15.31 -9.24
N GLN A 68 -19.70 -14.23 -9.42
CA GLN A 68 -20.21 -12.86 -9.34
C GLN A 68 -20.60 -12.29 -10.71
#